data_AF-A0A4R3RBA6-F1
#
_entry.id   AF-A0A4R3RBA6-F1
#
_cell.length_a   1.000
_cell.length_b   1.000
_cell.length_c   1.000
_cell.angle_alpha   90.00
_cell.angle_beta   90.00
_cell.angle_gamma   90.00
#
_symmetry.space_group_name_H-M   'P 1'
#
loop_
_entity.id
_entity.type
_entity.pdbx_description
1 polymer ?
#
loop_
_entity_poly.entity_id
_entity_poly.type
_entity_poly.pdbx_seq_one_letter_code
_entity_poly.pdbx_strand_id
1 'polypeptide(L)'
;MSSITTNVASIAALQTLRLLNSSLQTTEGVVSSGMRVETASDNAAYWSIATTMRSDRAAVSAVRNALDIGASVVDMSYEAMDHVKDVLSEMRAKLVTANDASVDKSKIQEEISQLAQSTVSIAAAASFNGVNWLTTNVHDLYEAIPSDRSAKLTSSFVRGADGTVSVGATMFDLINTSLFNSEGDGILQGDPRSPGTIGGIRPYENWLTPDIGNDYQPNYPIAGMPATLLQYIPYTVVGDDDVPTPIVFSNTDTITFDITIDGDDPSQGLAGPLNPGITTTGITIDYALVNSVAGASIDNATEMVAVLNAAFQAKGIDTLVSASRPMIHPSGAPPYPDPAHYEIMTLENSGLDGSQVQISNFSSTINVGSLGDANSYGILGSLIPLTFEPFKVFKDVVIDFTFGVSGEPTETHAIDRNTVNAILGTTDGWVNTADDMVTILEALITRPNTIIEANGSSILVRSDPLDDRLNGGKTDIGFTNMSVNVEPIPEMGVLDIDIEKYPGAVNSYLNSVDIMLARVTSGTAALGALKKRIDLQASHTETMIDAISSGVGRLVDADMEEESTRLGALQTQQQLALQSLSIVNSAPQALLSLFG
;
A
#
# COMPACT_ATOMS: atom_id res chain seq x y z
N MET A 1 -66.94 -86.40 -13.09
CA MET A 1 -66.28 -87.14 -14.17
C MET A 1 -64.87 -86.58 -14.34
N SER A 2 -63.86 -87.31 -13.90
CA SER A 2 -62.45 -87.04 -14.22
C SER A 2 -62.22 -87.44 -15.67
N SER A 3 -61.96 -86.47 -16.55
CA SER A 3 -61.59 -86.74 -17.94
C SER A 3 -60.19 -87.37 -17.99
N ILE A 4 -60.04 -88.52 -18.65
CA ILE A 4 -58.72 -89.16 -18.92
C ILE A 4 -57.88 -88.30 -19.87
N THR A 5 -58.50 -87.41 -20.67
CA THR A 5 -57.81 -86.55 -21.64
C THR A 5 -57.37 -85.20 -21.06
N THR A 6 -57.75 -84.85 -19.84
CA THR A 6 -57.37 -83.58 -19.20
C THR A 6 -57.09 -83.80 -17.72
N ASN A 7 -55.81 -83.96 -17.37
CA ASN A 7 -55.39 -84.10 -15.98
C ASN A 7 -55.37 -82.73 -15.29
N VAL A 8 -56.51 -82.38 -14.69
CA VAL A 8 -56.71 -81.10 -13.99
C VAL A 8 -55.69 -80.90 -12.85
N ALA A 9 -55.26 -81.98 -12.19
CA ALA A 9 -54.25 -81.93 -11.13
C ALA A 9 -52.86 -81.61 -11.71
N SER A 10 -52.49 -82.15 -12.87
CA SER A 10 -51.24 -81.79 -13.56
C SER A 10 -51.23 -80.36 -14.06
N ILE A 11 -52.39 -79.84 -14.51
CA ILE A 11 -52.52 -78.43 -14.93
C ILE A 11 -52.34 -77.50 -13.74
N ALA A 12 -52.95 -77.80 -12.60
CA ALA A 12 -52.77 -77.04 -11.37
C ALA A 12 -51.32 -77.08 -10.88
N ALA A 13 -50.68 -78.25 -10.87
CA ALA A 13 -49.27 -78.40 -10.52
C ALA A 13 -48.34 -77.65 -11.49
N LEU A 14 -48.65 -77.64 -12.79
CA LEU A 14 -47.89 -76.89 -13.80
C LEU A 14 -48.06 -75.38 -13.65
N GLN A 15 -49.26 -74.89 -13.30
CA GLN A 15 -49.48 -73.47 -12.98
C GLN A 15 -48.66 -73.05 -11.76
N THR A 16 -48.66 -73.86 -10.69
CA THR A 16 -47.82 -73.63 -9.51
C THR A 16 -46.32 -73.65 -9.87
N LEU A 17 -45.88 -74.59 -10.71
CA LEU A 17 -44.48 -74.65 -11.16
C LEU A 17 -44.09 -73.42 -12.00
N ARG A 18 -44.98 -72.93 -12.86
CA ARG A 18 -44.74 -71.69 -13.63
C ARG A 18 -44.63 -70.47 -12.72
N LEU A 19 -45.45 -70.39 -11.68
CA LEU A 19 -45.38 -69.33 -10.67
C LEU A 19 -44.09 -69.41 -9.85
N LEU A 20 -43.69 -70.62 -9.42
CA LEU A 20 -42.42 -70.86 -8.73
C LEU A 20 -41.21 -70.52 -9.60
N ASN A 21 -41.21 -70.92 -10.88
CA ASN A 21 -40.15 -70.58 -11.82
C ASN A 21 -40.06 -69.07 -12.06
N SER A 22 -41.19 -68.38 -12.18
CA SER A 22 -41.21 -66.92 -12.31
C SER A 22 -40.68 -66.22 -11.06
N SER A 23 -41.03 -66.72 -9.88
CA SER A 23 -40.55 -66.16 -8.59
C SER A 23 -39.06 -66.44 -8.38
N LEU A 24 -38.62 -67.65 -8.71
CA LEU A 24 -37.23 -68.08 -8.68
C LEU A 24 -36.39 -67.21 -9.62
N GLN A 25 -36.81 -67.02 -10.87
CA GLN A 25 -36.10 -66.17 -11.83
C GLN A 25 -36.00 -64.71 -11.37
N THR A 26 -37.03 -64.19 -10.68
CA THR A 26 -37.01 -62.84 -10.12
C THR A 26 -36.03 -62.73 -8.95
N THR A 27 -36.10 -63.65 -7.99
CA THR A 27 -35.17 -63.68 -6.85
C THR A 27 -33.74 -63.97 -7.30
N GLU A 28 -33.51 -64.83 -8.30
CA GLU A 28 -32.20 -65.03 -8.93
C GLU A 28 -31.66 -63.73 -9.54
N GLY A 29 -32.52 -62.94 -10.21
CA GLY A 29 -32.15 -61.63 -10.73
C GLY A 29 -31.74 -60.65 -9.62
N VAL A 30 -32.52 -60.56 -8.53
CA VAL A 30 -32.24 -59.70 -7.38
C VAL A 30 -30.95 -60.11 -6.65
N VAL A 31 -30.74 -61.41 -6.43
CA VAL A 31 -29.51 -61.94 -5.82
C VAL A 31 -28.32 -61.74 -6.75
N SER A 32 -28.50 -61.84 -8.07
CA SER A 32 -27.44 -61.60 -9.05
C SER A 32 -27.07 -60.13 -9.19
N SER A 33 -28.03 -59.20 -9.12
CA SER A 33 -27.81 -57.76 -9.25
C SER A 33 -27.46 -57.10 -7.92
N GLY A 34 -27.79 -57.74 -6.79
CA GLY A 34 -27.72 -57.18 -5.45
C GLY A 34 -28.76 -56.07 -5.20
N MET A 35 -29.67 -55.83 -6.15
CA MET A 35 -30.63 -54.72 -6.11
C MET A 35 -32.06 -55.24 -6.05
N ARG A 36 -32.82 -54.75 -5.07
CA ARG A 36 -34.28 -54.91 -4.98
C ARG A 36 -35.01 -54.15 -6.08
N VAL A 37 -34.47 -53.02 -6.54
CA VAL A 37 -35.03 -52.20 -7.62
C VAL A 37 -33.92 -51.92 -8.64
N GLU A 38 -33.86 -52.74 -9.69
CA GLU A 38 -32.84 -52.63 -10.75
C GLU A 38 -33.32 -51.75 -11.90
N THR A 39 -34.57 -51.94 -12.33
CA THR A 39 -35.18 -51.27 -13.47
C THR A 39 -36.41 -50.46 -13.07
N ALA A 40 -36.83 -49.55 -13.95
CA ALA A 40 -38.06 -48.77 -13.75
C ALA A 40 -39.32 -49.65 -13.66
N SER A 41 -39.27 -50.86 -14.22
CA SER A 41 -40.36 -51.83 -14.16
C SER A 41 -40.57 -52.41 -12.76
N ASP A 42 -39.50 -52.48 -11.94
CA ASP A 42 -39.57 -53.05 -10.59
C ASP A 42 -40.23 -52.06 -9.61
N ASN A 43 -39.83 -50.78 -9.68
CA ASN A 43 -40.50 -49.68 -9.01
C ASN A 43 -40.09 -48.32 -9.62
N ALA A 44 -40.95 -47.72 -10.44
CA ALA A 44 -40.63 -46.48 -11.16
C ALA A 44 -40.26 -45.31 -10.24
N ALA A 45 -40.89 -45.18 -9.07
CA ALA A 45 -40.64 -44.08 -8.15
C ALA A 45 -39.27 -44.21 -7.46
N TYR A 46 -38.99 -45.36 -6.84
CA TYR A 46 -37.69 -45.60 -6.20
C TYR A 46 -36.55 -45.61 -7.22
N TRP A 47 -36.77 -46.17 -8.41
CA TRP A 47 -35.78 -46.18 -9.48
C TRP A 47 -35.44 -44.77 -9.96
N SER A 48 -36.44 -43.89 -10.15
CA SER A 48 -36.22 -42.50 -10.59
C SER A 48 -35.47 -41.67 -9.54
N ILE A 49 -35.83 -41.80 -8.26
CA ILE A 49 -35.13 -41.13 -7.15
C ILE A 49 -33.69 -41.63 -7.05
N ALA A 50 -33.48 -42.95 -7.04
CA ALA A 50 -32.16 -43.54 -6.94
C ALA A 50 -31.27 -43.20 -8.14
N THR A 51 -31.83 -43.14 -9.35
CA THR A 51 -31.10 -42.72 -10.56
C THR A 51 -30.67 -41.26 -10.45
N THR A 52 -31.55 -40.38 -9.97
CA THR A 52 -31.21 -38.96 -9.72
C THR A 52 -30.14 -38.83 -8.65
N MET A 53 -30.26 -39.55 -7.53
CA MET A 53 -29.27 -39.56 -6.47
C MET A 53 -27.91 -40.13 -6.92
N ARG A 54 -27.90 -41.17 -7.76
CA ARG A 54 -26.66 -41.69 -8.37
C ARG A 54 -26.01 -40.63 -9.29
N SER A 55 -26.81 -39.91 -10.05
CA SER A 55 -26.32 -38.78 -10.86
C SER A 55 -25.75 -37.66 -9.99
N ASP A 56 -26.41 -37.33 -8.89
CA ASP A 56 -25.93 -36.30 -7.95
C ASP A 56 -24.63 -36.73 -7.29
N ARG A 57 -24.52 -37.99 -6.86
CA ARG A 57 -23.27 -38.55 -6.36
C ARG A 57 -22.13 -38.40 -7.36
N ALA A 58 -22.37 -38.69 -8.65
CA ALA A 58 -21.36 -38.53 -9.69
C ALA A 58 -20.94 -37.07 -9.86
N ALA A 59 -21.89 -36.13 -9.82
CA ALA A 59 -21.60 -34.69 -9.89
C ALA A 59 -20.81 -34.20 -8.66
N VAL A 60 -21.22 -34.60 -7.45
CA VAL A 60 -20.51 -34.28 -6.20
C VAL A 60 -19.11 -34.92 -6.17
N SER A 61 -18.94 -36.13 -6.72
CA SER A 61 -17.63 -36.74 -6.90
C SER A 61 -16.74 -35.96 -7.87
N ALA A 62 -17.29 -35.39 -8.94
CA ALA A 62 -16.55 -34.51 -9.83
C ALA A 62 -16.12 -33.21 -9.11
N VAL A 63 -16.95 -32.67 -8.22
CA VAL A 63 -16.57 -31.54 -7.35
C VAL A 63 -15.44 -31.93 -6.40
N ARG A 64 -15.47 -33.13 -5.80
CA ARG A 64 -14.38 -33.61 -4.93
C ARG A 64 -13.05 -33.65 -5.68
N ASN A 65 -13.04 -34.17 -6.91
CA ASN A 65 -11.86 -34.18 -7.77
C ASN A 65 -11.37 -32.77 -8.10
N ALA A 66 -12.30 -31.84 -8.35
CA ALA A 66 -11.95 -30.43 -8.60
C ALA A 66 -11.36 -29.75 -7.35
N LEU A 67 -11.87 -30.08 -6.16
CA LEU A 67 -11.31 -29.62 -4.88
C LEU A 67 -9.89 -30.18 -4.64
N ASP A 68 -9.62 -31.44 -5.00
CA ASP A 68 -8.26 -32.02 -4.90
C ASP A 68 -7.26 -31.33 -5.85
N ILE A 69 -7.70 -31.01 -7.08
CA ILE A 69 -6.90 -30.21 -8.02
C ILE A 69 -6.66 -28.82 -7.44
N GLY A 70 -7.69 -28.18 -6.90
CA GLY A 70 -7.58 -26.87 -6.26
C GLY A 70 -6.61 -26.88 -5.07
N ALA A 71 -6.70 -27.89 -4.21
CA ALA A 71 -5.78 -28.09 -3.09
C ALA A 71 -4.33 -28.21 -3.58
N SER A 72 -4.10 -28.97 -4.67
CA SER A 72 -2.77 -29.14 -5.25
C SER A 72 -2.17 -27.84 -5.80
N VAL A 73 -2.99 -26.99 -6.44
CA VAL A 73 -2.55 -25.66 -6.92
C VAL A 73 -2.20 -24.73 -5.75
N VAL A 74 -3.03 -24.75 -4.70
CA VAL A 74 -2.81 -23.95 -3.48
C VAL A 74 -1.56 -24.42 -2.74
N ASP A 75 -1.34 -25.72 -2.64
CA ASP A 75 -0.15 -26.30 -2.00
C ASP A 75 1.13 -25.92 -2.74
N MET A 76 1.14 -26.06 -4.08
CA MET A 76 2.28 -25.63 -4.89
C MET A 76 2.60 -24.14 -4.71
N SER A 77 1.55 -23.30 -4.71
CA SER A 77 1.71 -21.86 -4.51
C SER A 77 2.22 -21.54 -3.10
N TYR A 78 1.72 -22.24 -2.08
CA TYR A 78 2.11 -22.06 -0.68
C TYR A 78 3.58 -22.39 -0.47
N GLU A 79 4.04 -23.55 -0.94
CA GLU A 79 5.44 -23.99 -0.81
C GLU A 79 6.39 -23.05 -1.54
N ALA A 80 6.02 -22.61 -2.76
CA ALA A 80 6.84 -21.67 -3.51
C ALA A 80 6.92 -20.29 -2.83
N MET A 81 5.83 -19.79 -2.24
CA MET A 81 5.88 -18.55 -1.45
C MET A 81 6.72 -18.71 -0.18
N ASP A 82 6.69 -19.88 0.46
CA ASP A 82 7.53 -20.18 1.63
C ASP A 82 9.03 -20.15 1.26
N HIS A 83 9.40 -20.75 0.13
CA HIS A 83 10.78 -20.66 -0.39
C HIS A 83 11.18 -19.23 -0.77
N VAL A 84 10.29 -18.44 -1.38
CA VAL A 84 10.56 -17.03 -1.69
C VAL A 84 10.81 -16.23 -0.42
N LYS A 85 10.04 -16.47 0.65
CA LYS A 85 10.23 -15.84 1.96
C LYS A 85 11.62 -16.14 2.54
N ASP A 86 12.12 -17.36 2.37
CA ASP A 86 13.47 -17.73 2.79
C ASP A 86 14.55 -17.01 1.97
N VAL A 87 14.39 -16.93 0.64
CA VAL A 87 15.32 -16.19 -0.25
C VAL A 87 15.35 -14.70 0.07
N LEU A 88 14.19 -14.08 0.34
CA LEU A 88 14.13 -12.67 0.77
C LEU A 88 14.81 -12.46 2.13
N SER A 89 14.68 -13.41 3.05
CA SER A 89 15.36 -13.36 4.35
C SER A 89 16.88 -13.43 4.19
N GLU A 90 17.38 -14.25 3.25
CA GLU A 90 18.80 -14.28 2.89
C GLU A 90 19.25 -12.98 2.24
N MET A 91 18.46 -12.43 1.31
CA MET A 91 18.74 -11.15 0.67
C MET A 91 18.82 -9.99 1.68
N ARG A 92 17.89 -9.96 2.64
CA ARG A 92 17.95 -9.02 3.77
C ARG A 92 19.27 -9.14 4.52
N ALA A 93 19.70 -10.36 4.85
CA ALA A 93 20.98 -10.58 5.52
C ALA A 93 22.16 -10.05 4.69
N LYS A 94 22.16 -10.25 3.36
CA LYS A 94 23.18 -9.70 2.45
C LYS A 94 23.18 -8.17 2.46
N LEU A 95 22.01 -7.54 2.40
CA LEU A 95 21.88 -6.09 2.47
C LEU A 95 22.36 -5.53 3.83
N VAL A 96 22.11 -6.22 4.95
CA VAL A 96 22.67 -5.82 6.25
C VAL A 96 24.19 -5.85 6.22
N THR A 97 24.79 -6.88 5.59
CA THR A 97 26.26 -6.92 5.43
C THR A 97 26.78 -5.83 4.49
N ALA A 98 26.01 -5.44 3.47
CA ALA A 98 26.37 -4.36 2.54
C ALA A 98 26.36 -2.96 3.19
N ASN A 99 25.75 -2.81 4.37
CA ASN A 99 25.71 -1.55 5.10
C ASN A 99 27.07 -1.19 5.73
N ASP A 100 27.98 -2.15 5.88
CA ASP A 100 29.35 -1.87 6.31
C ASP A 100 30.12 -1.14 5.20
N ALA A 101 30.84 -0.07 5.53
CA ALA A 101 31.64 0.68 4.55
C ALA A 101 32.87 -0.11 4.05
N SER A 102 33.29 -1.15 4.79
CA SER A 102 34.54 -1.88 4.56
C SER A 102 34.39 -3.09 3.63
N VAL A 103 33.17 -3.42 3.19
CA VAL A 103 32.91 -4.60 2.36
C VAL A 103 32.89 -4.29 0.87
N ASP A 104 33.17 -5.31 0.07
CA ASP A 104 33.13 -5.25 -1.39
C ASP A 104 31.68 -5.37 -1.90
N LYS A 105 31.03 -4.22 -2.12
CA LYS A 105 29.62 -4.14 -2.52
C LYS A 105 29.34 -4.79 -3.88
N SER A 106 30.31 -4.86 -4.79
CA SER A 106 30.10 -5.48 -6.10
C SER A 106 29.88 -7.00 -5.97
N LYS A 107 30.68 -7.67 -5.12
CA LYS A 107 30.48 -9.10 -4.83
C LYS A 107 29.15 -9.38 -4.13
N ILE A 108 28.76 -8.53 -3.19
CA ILE A 108 27.47 -8.67 -2.52
C ILE A 108 26.32 -8.44 -3.51
N GLN A 109 26.45 -7.48 -4.42
CA GLN A 109 25.47 -7.23 -5.48
C GLN A 109 25.31 -8.44 -6.41
N GLU A 110 26.40 -9.14 -6.76
CA GLU A 110 26.32 -10.38 -7.54
C GLU A 110 25.47 -11.45 -6.82
N GLU A 111 25.69 -11.62 -5.52
CA GLU A 111 24.90 -12.55 -4.69
C GLU A 111 23.44 -12.11 -4.57
N ILE A 112 23.16 -10.82 -4.35
CA ILE A 112 21.80 -10.26 -4.31
C ILE A 112 21.10 -10.48 -5.65
N SER A 113 21.77 -10.26 -6.77
CA SER A 113 21.22 -10.45 -8.11
C SER A 113 20.86 -11.93 -8.35
N GLN A 114 21.68 -12.86 -7.86
CA GLN A 114 21.38 -14.29 -7.92
C GLN A 114 20.17 -14.66 -7.06
N LEU A 115 20.06 -14.11 -5.84
CA LEU A 115 18.89 -14.31 -4.97
C LEU A 115 17.62 -13.73 -5.61
N ALA A 116 17.69 -12.54 -6.19
CA ALA A 116 16.58 -11.92 -6.90
C ALA A 116 16.12 -12.81 -8.07
N GLN A 117 17.05 -13.31 -8.88
CA GLN A 117 16.74 -14.23 -9.98
C GLN A 117 16.19 -15.59 -9.49
N SER A 118 16.63 -16.04 -8.31
CA SER A 118 16.08 -17.24 -7.67
C SER A 118 14.60 -17.06 -7.34
N THR A 119 14.18 -15.90 -6.81
CA THR A 119 12.75 -15.64 -6.55
C THR A 119 11.89 -15.71 -7.82
N VAL A 120 12.38 -15.16 -8.93
CA VAL A 120 11.71 -15.25 -10.25
C VAL A 120 11.59 -16.70 -10.70
N SER A 121 12.65 -17.48 -10.52
CA SER A 121 12.70 -18.89 -10.94
C SER A 121 11.76 -19.77 -10.12
N ILE A 122 11.70 -19.54 -8.80
CA ILE A 122 10.77 -20.23 -7.89
C ILE A 122 9.33 -19.90 -8.27
N ALA A 123 9.02 -18.62 -8.47
CA ALA A 123 7.68 -18.18 -8.86
C ALA A 123 7.25 -18.81 -10.20
N ALA A 124 8.14 -18.83 -11.21
CA ALA A 124 7.85 -19.42 -12.52
C ALA A 124 7.66 -20.95 -12.46
N ALA A 125 8.39 -21.64 -11.58
CA ALA A 125 8.30 -23.08 -11.40
C ALA A 125 7.03 -23.54 -10.66
N ALA A 126 6.35 -22.64 -9.92
CA ALA A 126 5.15 -22.91 -9.14
C ALA A 126 3.88 -23.10 -9.98
N SER A 127 3.94 -23.97 -10.98
CA SER A 127 2.86 -24.26 -11.92
C SER A 127 2.32 -25.67 -11.72
N PHE A 128 1.00 -25.78 -11.56
CA PHE A 128 0.29 -27.06 -11.51
C PHE A 128 -0.75 -27.13 -12.63
N ASN A 129 -0.65 -28.14 -13.50
CA ASN A 129 -1.51 -28.27 -14.70
C ASN A 129 -1.56 -27.01 -15.59
N GLY A 130 -0.46 -26.26 -15.67
CA GLY A 130 -0.35 -25.03 -16.45
C GLY A 130 -0.97 -23.79 -15.79
N VAL A 131 -1.43 -23.92 -14.54
CA VAL A 131 -1.93 -22.80 -13.73
C VAL A 131 -0.84 -22.36 -12.76
N ASN A 132 -0.50 -21.06 -12.80
CA ASN A 132 0.42 -20.42 -11.88
C ASN A 132 -0.27 -19.22 -11.22
N TRP A 133 -0.22 -19.13 -9.89
CA TRP A 133 -0.84 -18.03 -9.12
C TRP A 133 0.19 -17.01 -8.60
N LEU A 134 1.48 -17.28 -8.81
CA LEU A 134 2.59 -16.44 -8.39
C LEU A 134 3.15 -15.60 -9.55
N THR A 135 3.09 -16.13 -10.78
CA THR A 135 3.32 -15.38 -12.01
C THR A 135 2.00 -15.15 -12.73
N THR A 136 1.54 -13.91 -12.77
CA THR A 136 0.22 -13.56 -13.30
C THR A 136 0.31 -12.58 -14.48
N ASN A 137 -0.83 -12.42 -15.17
CA ASN A 137 -1.01 -11.47 -16.25
C ASN A 137 -2.40 -10.83 -16.07
N VAL A 138 -2.51 -10.04 -15.01
CA VAL A 138 -3.70 -9.26 -14.66
C VAL A 138 -3.41 -7.81 -15.00
N HIS A 139 -4.23 -7.24 -15.88
CA HIS A 139 -4.14 -5.83 -16.25
C HIS A 139 -4.50 -4.93 -15.05
N ASP A 140 -3.65 -3.94 -14.76
CA ASP A 140 -3.75 -3.03 -13.61
C ASP A 140 -4.19 -3.75 -12.32
N LEU A 141 -3.35 -4.63 -11.75
CA LEU A 141 -3.73 -5.57 -10.68
C LEU A 141 -4.49 -4.91 -9.51
N TYR A 142 -4.07 -3.72 -9.09
CA TYR A 142 -4.67 -2.96 -7.99
C TYR A 142 -6.00 -2.28 -8.36
N GLU A 143 -6.23 -2.00 -9.64
CA GLU A 143 -7.43 -1.35 -10.17
C GLU A 143 -8.48 -2.31 -10.71
N ALA A 144 -8.05 -3.52 -11.09
CA ALA A 144 -8.90 -4.58 -11.58
C ALA A 144 -10.00 -4.91 -10.57
N ILE A 145 -11.22 -5.07 -11.07
CA ILE A 145 -12.33 -5.52 -10.23
C ILE A 145 -12.04 -6.94 -9.72
N PRO A 146 -12.47 -7.32 -8.50
CA PRO A 146 -12.14 -8.60 -7.92
C PRO A 146 -12.48 -9.82 -8.81
N SER A 147 -13.52 -9.74 -9.64
CA SER A 147 -13.90 -10.82 -10.55
C SER A 147 -12.87 -11.12 -11.64
N ASP A 148 -12.09 -10.12 -12.04
CA ASP A 148 -11.17 -10.19 -13.19
C ASP A 148 -9.76 -10.62 -12.74
N ARG A 149 -9.43 -10.33 -11.48
CA ARG A 149 -8.17 -10.73 -10.83
C ARG A 149 -8.29 -11.92 -9.88
N SER A 150 -9.44 -12.59 -9.84
CA SER A 150 -9.64 -13.78 -8.98
C SER A 150 -9.45 -15.09 -9.72
N ALA A 151 -8.71 -16.01 -9.12
CA ALA A 151 -8.73 -17.42 -9.51
C ALA A 151 -10.06 -18.07 -9.05
N LYS A 152 -10.67 -18.86 -9.95
CA LYS A 152 -11.94 -19.55 -9.69
C LYS A 152 -11.68 -21.04 -9.46
N LEU A 153 -12.02 -21.51 -8.25
CA LEU A 153 -11.97 -22.92 -7.88
C LEU A 153 -13.38 -23.47 -7.75
N THR A 154 -13.67 -24.60 -8.41
CA THR A 154 -14.97 -25.27 -8.24
C THR A 154 -15.04 -25.87 -6.84
N SER A 155 -16.13 -25.61 -6.11
CA SER A 155 -16.21 -25.95 -4.68
C SER A 155 -17.49 -26.66 -4.21
N SER A 156 -18.59 -26.61 -4.96
CA SER A 156 -19.82 -27.29 -4.58
C SER A 156 -20.71 -27.62 -5.77
N PHE A 157 -21.60 -28.58 -5.57
CA PHE A 157 -22.72 -28.89 -6.46
C PHE A 157 -24.01 -28.81 -5.67
N VAL A 158 -24.99 -28.08 -6.17
CA VAL A 158 -26.28 -27.87 -5.51
C VAL A 158 -27.41 -28.22 -6.45
N ARG A 159 -28.31 -29.10 -6.01
CA ARG A 159 -29.61 -29.35 -6.63
C ARG A 159 -30.70 -28.63 -5.84
N GLY A 160 -31.41 -27.71 -6.50
CA GLY A 160 -32.56 -27.00 -5.93
C GLY A 160 -33.79 -27.90 -5.78
N ALA A 161 -34.73 -27.50 -4.92
CA ALA A 161 -35.99 -28.22 -4.71
C ALA A 161 -36.89 -28.24 -5.95
N ASP A 162 -36.66 -27.31 -6.89
CA ASP A 162 -37.30 -27.22 -8.20
C ASP A 162 -36.63 -28.08 -9.29
N GLY A 163 -35.56 -28.79 -8.95
CA GLY A 163 -34.79 -29.63 -9.86
C GLY A 163 -33.68 -28.91 -10.61
N THR A 164 -33.50 -27.60 -10.40
CA THR A 164 -32.36 -26.85 -10.97
C THR A 164 -31.03 -27.35 -10.38
N VAL A 165 -29.96 -27.31 -11.18
CA VAL A 165 -28.61 -27.70 -10.74
C VAL A 165 -27.65 -26.55 -10.95
N SER A 166 -26.73 -26.34 -10.01
CA SER A 166 -25.70 -25.30 -10.10
C SER A 166 -24.39 -25.78 -9.48
N VAL A 167 -23.31 -25.18 -9.95
CA VAL A 167 -21.96 -25.41 -9.43
C VAL A 167 -21.54 -24.15 -8.70
N GLY A 168 -21.19 -24.28 -7.43
CA GLY A 168 -20.60 -23.20 -6.66
C GLY A 168 -19.09 -23.13 -6.90
N ALA A 169 -18.57 -21.90 -6.93
CA ALA A 169 -17.16 -21.63 -7.05
C ALA A 169 -16.67 -20.79 -5.88
N THR A 170 -15.48 -21.11 -5.41
CA THR A 170 -14.71 -20.35 -4.47
C THR A 170 -13.76 -19.43 -5.25
N MET A 171 -13.88 -18.12 -5.04
CA MET A 171 -12.95 -17.14 -5.62
C MET A 171 -11.79 -16.87 -4.66
N PHE A 172 -10.61 -16.68 -5.22
CA PHE A 172 -9.40 -16.28 -4.50
C PHE A 172 -8.74 -15.11 -5.23
N ASP A 173 -8.54 -13.99 -4.52
CA ASP A 173 -7.99 -12.77 -5.09
C ASP A 173 -6.46 -12.90 -5.26
N LEU A 174 -6.00 -12.85 -6.52
CA LEU A 174 -4.59 -13.03 -6.89
C LEU A 174 -3.69 -11.87 -6.44
N ILE A 175 -4.26 -10.73 -6.01
CA ILE A 175 -3.48 -9.64 -5.39
C ILE A 175 -2.64 -10.13 -4.21
N ASN A 176 -3.09 -11.19 -3.53
CA ASN A 176 -2.42 -11.75 -2.36
C ASN A 176 -1.27 -12.70 -2.71
N THR A 177 -1.17 -13.18 -3.95
CA THR A 177 -0.21 -14.22 -4.33
C THR A 177 0.64 -13.88 -5.53
N SER A 178 0.23 -12.92 -6.35
CA SER A 178 0.99 -12.49 -7.52
C SER A 178 2.32 -11.88 -7.10
N LEU A 179 3.38 -12.69 -7.09
CA LEU A 179 4.74 -12.24 -6.82
C LEU A 179 5.26 -11.37 -7.97
N PHE A 180 5.00 -11.81 -9.20
CA PHE A 180 5.33 -11.11 -10.42
C PHE A 180 4.12 -11.08 -11.34
N ASN A 181 3.73 -9.89 -11.77
CA ASN A 181 2.73 -9.68 -12.80
C ASN A 181 3.39 -9.06 -14.03
N SER A 182 2.90 -9.42 -15.22
CA SER A 182 3.57 -9.09 -16.49
C SER A 182 3.62 -7.58 -16.79
N GLU A 183 2.68 -6.80 -16.23
CA GLU A 183 2.64 -5.35 -16.38
C GLU A 183 3.37 -4.60 -15.24
N GLY A 184 3.90 -5.32 -14.24
CA GLY A 184 4.32 -4.74 -12.95
C GLY A 184 3.34 -5.10 -11.83
N ASP A 185 3.42 -4.43 -10.69
CA ASP A 185 2.44 -4.50 -9.58
C ASP A 185 2.43 -5.79 -8.75
N GLY A 186 3.32 -6.74 -9.04
CA GLY A 186 3.50 -7.92 -8.19
C GLY A 186 4.05 -7.57 -6.80
N ILE A 187 3.88 -8.48 -5.84
CA ILE A 187 4.36 -8.32 -4.46
C ILE A 187 5.87 -8.03 -4.39
N LEU A 188 6.65 -8.55 -5.34
CA LEU A 188 8.11 -8.35 -5.43
C LEU A 188 8.53 -7.32 -6.48
N GLN A 189 7.57 -6.58 -7.04
CA GLN A 189 7.79 -5.49 -7.99
C GLN A 189 7.46 -4.16 -7.29
N GLY A 190 7.87 -3.03 -7.89
CA GLY A 190 7.48 -1.72 -7.39
C GLY A 190 5.96 -1.58 -7.36
N ASP A 191 5.42 -1.11 -6.24
CA ASP A 191 3.99 -0.88 -6.07
C ASP A 191 3.64 0.49 -6.67
N PRO A 192 2.82 0.54 -7.74
CA PRO A 192 2.53 1.79 -8.44
C PRO A 192 1.63 2.72 -7.63
N ARG A 193 1.07 2.26 -6.50
CA ARG A 193 0.17 3.05 -5.64
C ARG A 193 0.90 4.12 -4.85
N SER A 194 2.24 4.17 -4.86
CA SER A 194 2.97 5.30 -4.29
C SER A 194 2.68 6.56 -5.11
N PRO A 195 2.15 7.63 -4.50
CA PRO A 195 1.99 8.90 -5.19
C PRO A 195 3.31 9.67 -5.32
N GLY A 196 4.44 9.09 -4.87
CA GLY A 196 5.77 9.70 -4.97
C GLY A 196 5.83 11.04 -4.25
N THR A 197 6.21 12.09 -4.98
CA THR A 197 6.32 13.47 -4.47
C THR A 197 4.98 14.18 -4.28
N ILE A 198 3.84 13.55 -4.65
CA ILE A 198 2.49 14.14 -4.55
C ILE A 198 2.46 15.51 -5.25
N GLY A 199 2.88 15.54 -6.52
CA GLY A 199 2.95 16.78 -7.30
C GLY A 199 3.95 17.81 -6.76
N GLY A 200 4.93 17.37 -5.96
CA GLY A 200 5.98 18.20 -5.38
C GLY A 200 5.74 18.66 -3.94
N ILE A 201 4.56 18.39 -3.35
CA ILE A 201 4.23 18.75 -1.96
C ILE A 201 5.10 17.96 -0.99
N ARG A 202 5.35 16.69 -1.29
CA ARG A 202 6.31 15.85 -0.55
C ARG A 202 7.71 16.17 -1.07
N PRO A 203 8.61 16.65 -0.20
CA PRO A 203 9.95 17.04 -0.61
C PRO A 203 10.67 15.84 -1.20
N TYR A 204 11.44 16.09 -2.25
CA TYR A 204 12.32 15.11 -2.85
C TYR A 204 13.51 14.86 -1.90
N GLU A 205 13.30 14.06 -0.86
CA GLU A 205 14.41 13.46 -0.14
C GLU A 205 14.83 12.21 -0.91
N ASN A 206 15.89 12.34 -1.70
CA ASN A 206 16.69 11.26 -2.31
C ASN A 206 16.21 9.83 -1.98
N TRP A 207 15.14 9.35 -2.64
CA TRP A 207 14.60 7.99 -2.95
C TRP A 207 14.99 6.78 -2.07
N LEU A 208 15.57 7.03 -0.90
CA LEU A 208 16.40 6.10 -0.15
C LEU A 208 16.23 6.27 1.37
N THR A 209 15.49 7.26 1.82
CA THR A 209 15.06 7.37 3.22
C THR A 209 13.55 7.29 3.26
N PRO A 210 12.96 6.11 3.48
CA PRO A 210 11.54 5.95 3.81
C PRO A 210 11.30 6.43 5.25
N ASP A 211 11.91 7.56 5.64
CA ASP A 211 11.53 8.22 6.87
C ASP A 211 10.18 8.87 6.59
N ILE A 212 9.13 8.14 6.93
CA ILE A 212 7.75 8.60 7.06
C ILE A 212 7.69 9.79 8.07
N GLY A 213 8.82 10.19 8.68
CA GLY A 213 8.97 11.28 9.62
C GLY A 213 9.50 12.62 9.09
N ASN A 214 9.89 12.78 7.82
CA ASN A 214 10.13 14.13 7.29
C ASN A 214 8.87 14.67 6.60
N ASP A 215 7.89 15.00 7.45
CA ASP A 215 7.00 16.12 7.17
C ASP A 215 7.89 17.26 6.66
N TYR A 216 7.55 17.87 5.52
CA TYR A 216 8.12 19.15 5.19
C TYR A 216 7.78 20.09 6.35
N GLN A 217 8.70 20.24 7.30
CA GLN A 217 8.53 21.21 8.35
C GLN A 217 8.91 22.53 7.68
N PRO A 218 7.96 23.43 7.35
CA PRO A 218 8.36 24.81 7.20
C PRO A 218 9.10 25.16 8.49
N ASN A 219 10.19 25.93 8.37
CA ASN A 219 10.88 26.45 9.53
C ASN A 219 9.89 27.38 10.26
N TYR A 220 9.03 26.81 11.10
CA TYR A 220 8.14 27.59 11.94
C TYR A 220 9.05 28.51 12.74
N PRO A 221 8.96 29.85 12.59
CA PRO A 221 9.54 30.69 13.59
C PRO A 221 8.87 30.30 14.92
N ILE A 222 9.64 29.74 15.85
CA ILE A 222 9.14 29.51 17.21
C ILE A 222 8.64 30.87 17.68
N ALA A 223 7.41 30.94 18.20
CA ALA A 223 6.81 32.21 18.63
C ALA A 223 7.81 33.02 19.50
N GLY A 224 8.26 34.17 18.99
CA GLY A 224 9.29 35.00 19.62
C GLY A 224 10.72 34.85 19.07
N MET A 225 10.95 34.05 18.02
CA MET A 225 12.21 34.09 17.26
C MET A 225 12.25 35.31 16.34
N PRO A 226 13.43 35.93 16.14
CA PRO A 226 13.59 37.03 15.20
C PRO A 226 13.28 36.56 13.78
N ALA A 227 12.61 37.38 12.97
CA ALA A 227 12.59 37.16 11.53
C ALA A 227 14.02 37.26 10.99
N THR A 228 14.48 36.23 10.26
CA THR A 228 15.79 36.25 9.63
C THR A 228 15.68 36.97 8.29
N LEU A 229 16.30 38.15 8.18
CA LEU A 229 16.46 38.82 6.90
C LEU A 229 17.41 37.97 6.02
N LEU A 230 16.88 37.31 4.99
CA LEU A 230 17.69 36.57 4.02
C LEU A 230 18.53 37.51 3.12
N GLN A 231 18.13 38.78 2.98
CA GLN A 231 18.93 39.84 2.36
C GLN A 231 19.69 40.62 3.43
N TYR A 232 20.86 40.11 3.80
CA TYR A 232 21.77 40.73 4.75
C TYR A 232 22.48 41.95 4.11
N ILE A 233 22.76 42.98 4.92
CA ILE A 233 23.77 44.01 4.57
C ILE A 233 25.06 43.60 5.29
N PRO A 234 26.00 42.93 4.61
CA PRO A 234 27.22 42.49 5.26
C PRO A 234 28.11 43.71 5.51
N TYR A 235 28.45 43.94 6.77
CA TYR A 235 29.47 44.92 7.13
C TYR A 235 30.76 44.21 7.54
N THR A 236 31.89 44.81 7.18
CA THR A 236 33.24 44.34 7.53
C THR A 236 33.92 45.35 8.40
N VAL A 237 34.69 44.85 9.38
CA VAL A 237 35.69 45.67 10.08
C VAL A 237 36.82 45.99 9.07
N VAL A 238 37.55 47.10 9.27
CA VAL A 238 38.62 47.55 8.35
C VAL A 238 39.61 46.40 8.10
N GLY A 239 39.95 46.07 6.85
CA GLY A 239 40.92 45.00 6.55
C GLY A 239 40.47 44.10 5.41
N ASP A 240 41.16 42.97 5.23
CA ASP A 240 40.75 41.87 4.33
C ASP A 240 39.93 40.84 5.13
N ASP A 241 39.12 40.02 4.45
CA ASP A 241 38.09 39.15 5.04
C ASP A 241 38.64 38.15 6.08
N ASP A 242 39.95 37.84 6.04
CA ASP A 242 40.63 36.90 6.94
C ASP A 242 41.43 37.56 8.09
N VAL A 243 41.70 38.87 8.03
CA VAL A 243 42.53 39.58 9.03
C VAL A 243 42.05 41.03 9.23
N PRO A 244 41.07 41.27 10.12
CA PRO A 244 40.62 42.61 10.43
C PRO A 244 41.72 43.41 11.13
N THR A 245 41.74 44.71 10.86
CA THR A 245 42.58 45.72 11.50
C THR A 245 41.75 46.46 12.56
N PRO A 246 42.26 46.61 13.78
CA PRO A 246 41.57 47.30 14.86
C PRO A 246 41.12 48.73 14.52
N ILE A 247 39.87 49.04 14.84
CA ILE A 247 39.34 50.41 14.82
C ILE A 247 39.63 51.04 16.19
N VAL A 248 40.62 51.93 16.24
CA VAL A 248 41.03 52.61 17.48
C VAL A 248 40.32 53.95 17.60
N PHE A 249 39.63 54.19 18.72
CA PHE A 249 38.95 55.46 18.99
C PHE A 249 39.85 56.39 19.80
N SER A 250 39.89 57.68 19.43
CA SER A 250 40.37 58.76 20.28
C SER A 250 39.20 59.47 20.98
N ASN A 251 39.49 60.28 22.00
CA ASN A 251 38.48 60.99 22.80
C ASN A 251 37.59 61.96 22.01
N THR A 252 37.93 62.27 20.75
CA THR A 252 37.14 63.12 19.85
C THR A 252 36.43 62.35 18.75
N ASP A 253 36.67 61.03 18.65
CA ASP A 253 36.14 60.24 17.57
C ASP A 253 34.70 59.83 17.81
N THR A 254 33.91 59.97 16.75
CA THR A 254 32.47 59.71 16.78
C THR A 254 32.02 59.09 15.46
N ILE A 255 31.08 58.16 15.57
CA ILE A 255 30.26 57.65 14.48
C ILE A 255 28.83 58.04 14.78
N THR A 256 28.13 58.65 13.83
CA THR A 256 26.73 59.03 13.97
C THR A 256 25.92 58.58 12.77
N PHE A 257 24.71 58.08 13.01
CA PHE A 257 23.76 57.71 11.98
C PHE A 257 22.34 57.65 12.55
N ASP A 258 21.36 57.58 11.67
CA ASP A 258 19.97 57.29 11.98
C ASP A 258 19.63 55.88 11.52
N ILE A 259 18.80 55.17 12.27
CA ILE A 259 18.30 53.84 11.88
C ILE A 259 16.79 53.89 11.67
N THR A 260 16.30 53.33 10.56
CA THR A 260 14.87 53.12 10.32
C THR A 260 14.59 51.63 10.23
N ILE A 261 13.49 51.20 10.86
CA ILE A 261 13.17 49.79 11.09
C ILE A 261 11.70 49.53 10.79
N ASP A 262 11.39 48.35 10.26
CA ASP A 262 10.02 47.86 10.02
C ASP A 262 9.21 48.79 9.09
N GLY A 263 9.86 49.29 8.04
CA GLY A 263 9.21 49.99 6.93
C GLY A 263 8.84 49.04 5.78
N ASP A 264 7.87 49.47 4.98
CA ASP A 264 7.41 48.72 3.81
C ASP A 264 8.38 48.85 2.62
N ASP A 265 8.48 47.79 1.82
CA ASP A 265 9.19 47.83 0.53
C ASP A 265 8.34 48.51 -0.57
N PRO A 266 8.72 49.71 -1.04
CA PRO A 266 7.98 50.41 -2.10
C PRO A 266 8.12 49.76 -3.48
N SER A 267 9.08 48.85 -3.68
CA SER A 267 9.37 48.21 -4.97
C SER A 267 8.35 47.15 -5.38
N GLN A 268 7.50 46.69 -4.44
CA GLN A 268 6.53 45.61 -4.67
C GLN A 268 5.22 46.06 -5.34
N GLY A 269 5.04 47.36 -5.59
CA GLY A 269 3.86 47.88 -6.30
C GLY A 269 2.55 47.77 -5.52
N LEU A 270 2.60 47.59 -4.20
CA LEU A 270 1.43 47.54 -3.32
C LEU A 270 0.72 48.90 -3.24
N ALA A 271 -0.61 48.88 -3.13
CA ALA A 271 -1.40 50.10 -2.96
C ALA A 271 -1.15 50.72 -1.58
N GLY A 272 -0.82 52.02 -1.56
CA GLY A 272 -0.58 52.75 -0.31
C GLY A 272 -1.84 52.97 0.56
N PRO A 273 -1.68 53.51 1.78
CA PRO A 273 -0.45 54.06 2.36
C PRO A 273 0.55 52.96 2.77
N LEU A 274 1.84 53.22 2.54
CA LEU A 274 2.95 52.37 2.99
C LEU A 274 3.41 52.81 4.37
N ASN A 275 3.75 51.87 5.25
CA ASN A 275 4.35 52.14 6.55
C ASN A 275 5.79 52.66 6.37
N PRO A 276 6.13 53.87 6.84
CA PRO A 276 7.49 54.40 6.72
C PRO A 276 8.48 53.77 7.71
N GLY A 277 8.02 52.92 8.63
CA GLY A 277 8.84 52.37 9.71
C GLY A 277 9.10 53.35 10.85
N ILE A 278 9.85 52.89 11.87
CA ILE A 278 10.30 53.71 13.00
C ILE A 278 11.72 54.19 12.75
N THR A 279 11.90 55.50 12.57
CA THR A 279 13.21 56.13 12.51
C THR A 279 13.67 56.58 13.90
N THR A 280 14.78 56.03 14.38
CA THR A 280 15.49 56.52 15.56
C THR A 280 16.70 57.35 15.14
N THR A 281 16.66 58.64 15.45
CA THR A 281 17.70 59.59 15.02
C THR A 281 18.83 59.75 16.03
N GLY A 282 20.04 60.03 15.56
CA GLY A 282 21.17 60.44 16.37
C GLY A 282 21.71 59.31 17.25
N ILE A 283 21.89 58.13 16.66
CA ILE A 283 22.71 57.07 17.26
C ILE A 283 24.15 57.58 17.23
N THR A 284 24.88 57.41 18.33
CA THR A 284 26.25 57.91 18.47
C THR A 284 27.10 56.84 19.12
N ILE A 285 28.19 56.47 18.44
CA ILE A 285 29.25 55.62 18.96
C ILE A 285 30.44 56.54 19.20
N ASP A 286 30.76 56.77 20.46
CA ASP A 286 31.89 57.59 20.89
C ASP A 286 32.91 56.74 21.66
N TYR A 287 34.05 57.35 21.98
CA TYR A 287 35.09 56.70 22.78
C TYR A 287 34.58 56.16 24.11
N ALA A 288 33.63 56.85 24.78
CA ALA A 288 33.14 56.43 26.09
C ALA A 288 32.35 55.12 25.98
N LEU A 289 31.49 55.00 24.96
CA LEU A 289 30.76 53.78 24.66
C LEU A 289 31.72 52.64 24.30
N VAL A 290 32.64 52.86 23.36
CA VAL A 290 33.61 51.83 22.93
C VAL A 290 34.51 51.39 24.06
N ASN A 291 34.99 52.31 24.90
CA ASN A 291 35.82 51.97 26.06
C ASN A 291 35.05 51.18 27.12
N SER A 292 33.75 51.41 27.26
CA SER A 292 32.90 50.66 28.20
C SER A 292 32.60 49.22 27.75
N VAL A 293 32.64 48.96 26.44
CA VAL A 293 32.24 47.68 25.85
C VAL A 293 33.42 46.85 25.33
N ALA A 294 34.39 47.47 24.66
CA ALA A 294 35.48 46.81 23.93
C ALA A 294 36.90 47.31 24.32
N GLY A 295 37.05 48.18 25.33
CA GLY A 295 38.36 48.55 25.85
C GLY A 295 39.20 49.49 24.97
N ALA A 296 38.54 50.42 24.28
CA ALA A 296 39.07 51.53 23.48
C ALA A 296 39.51 51.22 22.03
N SER A 297 39.44 49.96 21.60
CA SER A 297 39.48 49.57 20.19
C SER A 297 38.39 48.54 19.88
N ILE A 298 38.05 48.41 18.60
CA ILE A 298 37.18 47.36 18.08
C ILE A 298 38.04 46.49 17.16
N ASP A 299 38.39 45.30 17.62
CA ASP A 299 39.40 44.44 16.99
C ASP A 299 38.78 43.40 16.04
N ASN A 300 37.51 43.05 16.25
CA ASN A 300 36.78 42.03 15.49
C ASN A 300 35.28 42.37 15.37
N ALA A 301 34.53 41.60 14.57
CA ALA A 301 33.12 41.86 14.38
C ALA A 301 32.28 41.56 15.64
N THR A 302 32.71 40.62 16.49
CA THR A 302 32.03 40.32 17.78
C THR A 302 32.03 41.55 18.69
N GLU A 303 33.13 42.28 18.77
CA GLU A 303 33.24 43.53 19.52
C GLU A 303 32.45 44.66 18.88
N MET A 304 32.46 44.76 17.54
CA MET A 304 31.63 45.73 16.82
C MET A 304 30.13 45.51 17.11
N VAL A 305 29.70 44.25 17.09
CA VAL A 305 28.33 43.83 17.42
C VAL A 305 27.97 44.22 18.85
N ALA A 306 28.86 43.99 19.82
CA ALA A 306 28.62 44.39 21.20
C ALA A 306 28.46 45.92 21.33
N VAL A 307 29.30 46.70 20.66
CA VAL A 307 29.25 48.17 20.66
C VAL A 307 27.94 48.67 20.02
N LEU A 308 27.56 48.13 18.86
CA LEU A 308 26.33 48.52 18.17
C LEU A 308 25.08 48.13 18.97
N ASN A 309 25.02 46.91 19.52
CA ASN A 309 23.93 46.48 20.40
C ASN A 309 23.81 47.38 21.63
N ALA A 310 24.91 47.79 22.25
CA ALA A 310 24.90 48.73 23.37
C ALA A 310 24.38 50.12 22.95
N ALA A 311 24.80 50.61 21.77
CA ALA A 311 24.30 51.88 21.21
C ALA A 311 22.78 51.83 20.96
N PHE A 312 22.28 50.71 20.46
CA PHE A 312 20.87 50.49 20.15
C PHE A 312 20.01 50.35 21.42
N GLN A 313 20.48 49.57 22.39
CA GLN A 313 19.82 49.43 23.69
C GLN A 313 19.70 50.77 24.43
N ALA A 314 20.73 51.63 24.38
CA ALA A 314 20.71 52.95 25.00
C ALA A 314 19.63 53.87 24.44
N LYS A 315 19.17 53.61 23.20
CA LYS A 315 18.11 54.35 22.52
C LYS A 315 16.75 53.65 22.56
N GLY A 316 16.66 52.46 23.18
CA GLY A 316 15.43 51.66 23.25
C GLY A 316 15.00 51.11 21.89
N ILE A 317 15.97 50.82 21.01
CA ILE A 317 15.70 50.28 19.67
C ILE A 317 15.60 48.74 19.78
N ASP A 318 14.48 48.18 19.31
CA ASP A 318 14.23 46.73 19.24
C ASP A 318 14.92 46.11 18.01
N THR A 319 16.26 46.12 18.03
CA THR A 319 17.15 45.54 17.00
C THR A 319 18.08 44.52 17.57
N LEU A 320 18.50 43.60 16.71
CA LEU A 320 19.61 42.71 16.99
C LEU A 320 20.72 42.97 15.98
N VAL A 321 21.91 43.24 16.48
CA VAL A 321 23.14 43.12 15.69
C VAL A 321 23.72 41.75 15.98
N SER A 322 24.03 41.01 14.93
CA SER A 322 24.59 39.67 15.02
C SER A 322 25.94 39.63 14.31
N ALA A 323 26.86 38.83 14.83
CA ALA A 323 28.09 38.49 14.11
C ALA A 323 27.78 37.34 13.14
N SER A 324 27.83 37.60 11.83
CA SER A 324 27.54 36.60 10.80
C SER A 324 28.80 35.82 10.42
N ARG A 325 28.71 34.50 10.32
CA ARG A 325 29.78 33.66 9.75
C ARG A 325 29.65 33.62 8.22
N PRO A 326 30.75 33.51 7.45
CA PRO A 326 30.63 33.25 6.01
C PRO A 326 29.88 31.92 5.79
N MET A 327 28.87 31.93 4.93
CA MET A 327 27.99 30.77 4.69
C MET A 327 28.68 29.59 3.97
N ILE A 328 29.96 29.73 3.58
CA ILE A 328 30.70 28.71 2.84
C ILE A 328 32.04 28.45 3.53
N HIS A 329 32.15 27.31 4.20
CA HIS A 329 33.44 26.76 4.63
C HIS A 329 33.74 25.47 3.86
N PRO A 330 34.95 25.29 3.30
CA PRO A 330 35.41 23.98 2.86
C PRO A 330 35.38 23.00 4.05
N SER A 331 34.86 21.79 3.84
CA SER A 331 34.79 20.79 4.92
C SER A 331 36.19 20.48 5.46
N GLY A 332 36.41 20.64 6.78
CA GLY A 332 37.65 20.26 7.46
C GLY A 332 38.60 21.41 7.84
N ALA A 333 38.18 22.67 7.72
CA ALA A 333 38.96 23.80 8.23
C ALA A 333 39.00 23.83 9.78
N PRO A 334 40.11 24.27 10.41
CA PRO A 334 40.25 24.34 11.87
C PRO A 334 39.24 25.32 12.52
N PRO A 335 39.04 25.29 13.86
CA PRO A 335 38.22 26.28 14.57
C PRO A 335 38.73 27.69 14.27
N TYR A 336 37.90 28.50 13.62
CA TYR A 336 38.31 29.78 13.06
C TYR A 336 38.51 30.87 14.13
N PRO A 337 39.42 31.84 13.88
CA PRO A 337 39.47 33.13 14.58
C PRO A 337 38.12 33.87 14.47
N ASP A 338 37.89 34.84 15.37
CA ASP A 338 36.65 35.63 15.45
C ASP A 338 36.20 36.18 14.07
N PRO A 339 34.87 36.21 13.78
CA PRO A 339 34.36 36.66 12.48
C PRO A 339 34.73 38.12 12.19
N ALA A 340 35.03 38.42 10.91
CA ALA A 340 35.28 39.78 10.41
C ALA A 340 34.00 40.48 9.89
N HIS A 341 32.90 39.74 9.75
CA HIS A 341 31.61 40.22 9.28
C HIS A 341 30.58 40.36 10.41
N TYR A 342 29.76 41.40 10.33
CA TYR A 342 28.58 41.58 11.16
C TYR A 342 27.40 42.08 10.33
N GLU A 343 26.22 41.85 10.86
CA GLU A 343 24.95 42.19 10.22
C GLU A 343 24.01 42.86 11.22
N ILE A 344 23.16 43.75 10.70
CA ILE A 344 22.12 44.43 11.47
C ILE A 344 20.78 43.91 10.97
N MET A 345 19.96 43.41 11.90
CA MET A 345 18.63 42.89 11.62
C MET A 345 17.59 43.49 12.59
N THR A 346 16.35 43.54 12.12
CA THR A 346 15.20 43.86 12.97
C THR A 346 14.82 42.64 13.80
N LEU A 347 14.40 42.84 15.06
CA LEU A 347 13.77 41.80 15.86
C LEU A 347 12.25 41.76 15.64
N GLU A 348 11.70 42.72 14.88
CA GLU A 348 10.28 42.88 14.58
C GLU A 348 9.38 42.83 15.83
N ASN A 349 9.88 43.27 16.99
CA ASN A 349 9.11 43.35 18.24
C ASN A 349 8.26 44.62 18.33
N SER A 350 8.40 45.54 17.37
CA SER A 350 7.74 46.85 17.34
C SER A 350 6.22 46.76 17.12
N GLY A 351 5.72 45.62 16.63
CA GLY A 351 4.32 45.41 16.26
C GLY A 351 3.88 46.19 15.03
N LEU A 352 4.83 46.75 14.27
CA LEU A 352 4.58 47.41 12.99
C LEU A 352 4.64 46.43 11.82
N ASP A 353 3.84 46.74 10.81
CA ASP A 353 3.79 46.05 9.52
C ASP A 353 5.05 46.41 8.72
N GLY A 354 5.81 45.41 8.25
CA GLY A 354 6.98 45.58 7.37
C GLY A 354 8.28 44.96 7.90
N SER A 355 9.28 44.89 7.02
CA SER A 355 10.61 44.33 7.32
C SER A 355 11.67 45.15 6.59
N GLN A 356 12.19 46.18 7.25
CA GLN A 356 13.25 47.02 6.68
C GLN A 356 14.31 47.29 7.73
N VAL A 357 15.56 47.38 7.29
CA VAL A 357 16.64 47.99 8.05
C VAL A 357 17.33 49.01 7.15
N GLN A 358 17.33 50.27 7.59
CA GLN A 358 17.99 51.36 6.89
C GLN A 358 18.91 52.13 7.82
N ILE A 359 20.18 52.28 7.42
CA ILE A 359 21.10 53.29 7.95
C ILE A 359 21.04 54.51 7.02
N SER A 360 20.83 55.68 7.62
CA SER A 360 20.88 56.95 6.90
C SER A 360 21.64 58.00 7.71
N ASN A 361 22.04 59.10 7.05
CA ASN A 361 22.78 60.19 7.68
C ASN A 361 24.08 59.72 8.35
N PHE A 362 24.73 58.71 7.78
CA PHE A 362 25.98 58.16 8.28
C PHE A 362 27.12 59.18 8.19
N SER A 363 27.82 59.36 9.30
CA SER A 363 29.02 60.20 9.40
C SER A 363 29.99 59.59 10.39
N SER A 364 31.28 59.53 10.04
CA SER A 364 32.34 59.02 10.90
C SER A 364 33.57 59.90 10.83
N THR A 365 34.23 60.11 11.97
CA THR A 365 35.54 60.80 12.03
C THR A 365 36.72 59.84 11.84
N ILE A 366 36.47 58.53 11.81
CA ILE A 366 37.47 57.46 11.68
C ILE A 366 37.10 56.46 10.57
N ASN A 367 38.06 55.64 10.15
CA ASN A 367 37.77 54.54 9.23
C ASN A 367 37.09 53.39 9.98
N VAL A 368 35.92 52.98 9.51
CA VAL A 368 35.04 52.01 10.18
C VAL A 368 34.77 50.76 9.34
N GLY A 369 35.56 50.57 8.27
CA GLY A 369 35.36 49.49 7.32
C GLY A 369 34.22 49.82 6.37
N SER A 370 33.28 48.89 6.19
CA SER A 370 32.17 49.06 5.25
C SER A 370 30.88 49.65 5.86
N LEU A 371 30.88 50.01 7.15
CA LEU A 371 29.73 50.66 7.78
C LEU A 371 29.44 52.01 7.11
N GLY A 372 28.20 52.20 6.66
CA GLY A 372 27.77 53.38 5.91
C GLY A 372 26.27 53.38 5.66
N ASP A 373 25.78 54.43 4.97
CA ASP A 373 24.40 54.51 4.51
C ASP A 373 24.05 53.29 3.67
N ALA A 374 23.00 52.58 4.08
CA ALA A 374 22.54 51.37 3.41
C ALA A 374 21.06 51.15 3.71
N ASN A 375 20.37 50.47 2.80
CA ASN A 375 18.98 50.11 2.95
C ASN A 375 18.78 48.68 2.47
N SER A 376 18.13 47.86 3.28
CA SER A 376 17.71 46.51 2.91
C SER A 376 16.28 46.28 3.36
N TYR A 377 15.53 45.64 2.48
CA TYR A 377 14.19 45.15 2.77
C TYR A 377 14.28 43.64 3.00
N GLY A 378 13.54 43.14 3.98
CA GLY A 378 13.31 41.72 4.14
C GLY A 378 12.58 41.15 2.94
N ILE A 379 12.71 39.84 2.75
CA ILE A 379 11.85 39.15 1.79
C ILE A 379 10.46 39.15 2.41
N LEU A 380 9.54 39.89 1.81
CA LEU A 380 8.12 39.80 2.13
C LEU A 380 7.54 38.60 1.39
N GLY A 381 6.77 37.79 2.11
CA GLY A 381 6.03 36.67 1.56
C GLY A 381 6.77 35.36 1.58
N SER A 382 6.05 34.35 2.04
CA SER A 382 6.50 32.97 1.94
C SER A 382 6.17 32.47 0.55
N LEU A 383 7.10 31.72 -0.01
CA LEU A 383 6.96 31.17 -1.34
C LEU A 383 7.53 29.77 -1.33
N ILE A 384 6.71 28.81 -1.76
CA ILE A 384 7.11 27.42 -1.93
C ILE A 384 7.04 27.10 -3.43
N PRO A 385 8.19 26.90 -4.08
CA PRO A 385 8.22 26.33 -5.41
C PRO A 385 8.14 24.80 -5.30
N LEU A 386 7.04 24.22 -5.78
CA LEU A 386 6.86 22.77 -5.86
C LEU A 386 7.24 22.31 -7.28
N THR A 387 8.17 21.36 -7.38
CA THR A 387 8.49 20.73 -8.66
C THR A 387 7.44 19.67 -8.92
N PHE A 388 6.62 19.86 -9.96
CA PHE A 388 5.52 18.95 -10.22
C PHE A 388 6.00 17.69 -10.94
N GLU A 389 5.58 16.53 -10.41
CA GLU A 389 5.68 15.24 -11.06
C GLU A 389 4.28 14.61 -11.16
N PRO A 390 3.91 14.03 -12.32
CA PRO A 390 2.64 13.36 -12.47
C PRO A 390 2.51 12.17 -11.51
N PHE A 391 1.31 12.02 -10.94
CA PHE A 391 1.01 10.89 -10.05
C PHE A 391 -0.46 10.46 -10.21
N LYS A 392 -0.75 9.25 -9.73
CA LYS A 392 -2.09 8.66 -9.78
C LYS A 392 -2.57 8.33 -8.37
N VAL A 393 -3.80 8.72 -8.06
CA VAL A 393 -4.49 8.30 -6.84
C VAL A 393 -5.33 7.07 -7.15
N PHE A 394 -4.93 5.92 -6.62
CA PHE A 394 -5.64 4.64 -6.79
C PHE A 394 -6.92 4.59 -5.93
N LYS A 395 -7.82 3.66 -6.23
CA LYS A 395 -9.14 3.56 -5.55
C LYS A 395 -9.04 3.38 -4.03
N ASP A 396 -7.98 2.74 -3.55
CA ASP A 396 -7.73 2.44 -2.14
C ASP A 396 -6.72 3.40 -1.48
N VAL A 397 -6.24 4.40 -2.23
CA VAL A 397 -5.25 5.39 -1.76
C VAL A 397 -5.95 6.66 -1.29
N VAL A 398 -5.59 7.08 -0.09
CA VAL A 398 -5.97 8.36 0.53
C VAL A 398 -4.69 9.04 0.97
N ILE A 399 -4.53 10.29 0.54
CA ILE A 399 -3.38 11.14 0.84
C ILE A 399 -3.87 12.25 1.78
N ASP A 400 -3.40 12.23 3.02
CA ASP A 400 -3.69 13.27 4.00
C ASP A 400 -2.51 14.24 4.06
N PHE A 401 -2.80 15.54 4.15
CA PHE A 401 -1.82 16.58 4.42
C PHE A 401 -2.45 17.72 5.21
N THR A 402 -1.63 18.50 5.87
CA THR A 402 -2.04 19.69 6.61
C THR A 402 -1.40 20.92 5.98
N PHE A 403 -2.18 21.96 5.71
CA PHE A 403 -1.68 23.23 5.20
C PHE A 403 -1.80 24.33 6.26
N GLY A 404 -0.76 25.15 6.39
CA GLY A 404 -0.69 26.25 7.35
C GLY A 404 -0.16 27.53 6.72
N VAL A 405 -0.61 28.67 7.26
CA VAL A 405 -0.17 30.02 6.91
C VAL A 405 0.01 30.83 8.20
N SER A 406 1.16 31.47 8.38
CA SER A 406 1.44 32.56 9.33
C SER A 406 0.80 32.44 10.72
N GLY A 407 1.06 31.34 11.44
CA GLY A 407 0.59 31.16 12.83
C GLY A 407 -0.93 30.97 13.00
N GLU A 408 -1.69 30.94 11.90
CA GLU A 408 -3.12 30.63 11.88
C GLU A 408 -3.38 29.15 12.19
N PRO A 409 -4.62 28.78 12.59
CA PRO A 409 -5.00 27.38 12.70
C PRO A 409 -4.78 26.63 11.38
N THR A 410 -4.15 25.47 11.46
CA THR A 410 -3.88 24.64 10.28
C THR A 410 -5.15 23.95 9.77
N GLU A 411 -5.20 23.69 8.46
CA GLU A 411 -6.29 22.96 7.80
C GLU A 411 -5.78 21.59 7.32
N THR A 412 -6.45 20.51 7.70
CA THR A 412 -6.13 19.16 7.23
C THR A 412 -7.04 18.78 6.08
N HIS A 413 -6.45 18.29 5.00
CA HIS A 413 -7.13 17.89 3.78
C HIS A 413 -6.79 16.45 3.43
N ALA A 414 -7.73 15.78 2.78
CA ALA A 414 -7.57 14.43 2.26
C ALA A 414 -7.83 14.44 0.75
N ILE A 415 -6.89 13.90 -0.03
CA ILE A 415 -7.03 13.65 -1.46
C ILE A 415 -7.25 12.15 -1.63
N ASP A 416 -8.46 11.78 -2.06
CA ASP A 416 -8.77 10.45 -2.58
C ASP A 416 -9.13 10.54 -4.07
N ARG A 417 -9.26 9.39 -4.72
CA ARG A 417 -9.59 9.33 -6.15
C ARG A 417 -10.92 10.00 -6.50
N ASN A 418 -11.92 9.92 -5.63
CA ASN A 418 -13.22 10.54 -5.88
C ASN A 418 -13.08 12.06 -5.85
N THR A 419 -12.30 12.60 -4.93
CA THR A 419 -11.96 14.03 -4.84
C THR A 419 -11.26 14.49 -6.12
N VAL A 420 -10.20 13.79 -6.56
CA VAL A 420 -9.47 14.12 -7.80
C VAL A 420 -10.42 14.13 -9.00
N ASN A 421 -11.17 13.05 -9.19
CA ASN A 421 -12.09 12.90 -10.31
C ASN A 421 -13.19 13.97 -10.31
N ALA A 422 -13.72 14.33 -9.13
CA ALA A 422 -14.77 15.34 -9.01
C ALA A 422 -14.26 16.76 -9.35
N ILE A 423 -13.03 17.09 -8.92
CA ILE A 423 -12.43 18.40 -9.17
C ILE A 423 -11.99 18.54 -10.63
N LEU A 424 -11.29 17.53 -11.17
CA LEU A 424 -10.74 17.56 -12.53
C LEU A 424 -11.74 17.15 -13.62
N GLY A 425 -12.88 16.56 -13.24
CA GLY A 425 -13.84 16.00 -14.20
C GLY A 425 -13.35 14.73 -14.91
N THR A 426 -12.44 13.98 -14.27
CA THR A 426 -11.84 12.75 -14.80
C THR A 426 -12.44 11.50 -14.12
N THR A 427 -11.98 10.30 -14.51
CA THR A 427 -12.41 9.03 -13.89
C THR A 427 -11.25 8.10 -13.51
N ASP A 428 -10.03 8.48 -13.85
CA ASP A 428 -8.83 7.64 -13.80
C ASP A 428 -7.95 7.89 -12.57
N GLY A 429 -8.21 8.97 -11.82
CA GLY A 429 -7.43 9.38 -10.65
C GLY A 429 -6.07 9.99 -10.98
N TRP A 430 -5.80 10.32 -12.25
CA TRP A 430 -4.54 10.92 -12.67
C TRP A 430 -4.51 12.43 -12.41
N VAL A 431 -3.37 12.90 -11.94
CA VAL A 431 -2.97 14.32 -11.92
C VAL A 431 -1.77 14.44 -12.86
N ASN A 432 -1.98 14.99 -14.06
CA ASN A 432 -1.01 14.90 -15.16
C ASN A 432 -0.14 16.17 -15.31
N THR A 433 -0.65 17.31 -14.85
CA THR A 433 -0.01 18.61 -15.04
C THR A 433 0.00 19.44 -13.76
N ALA A 434 0.89 20.43 -13.71
CA ALA A 434 0.91 21.41 -12.62
C ALA A 434 -0.44 22.15 -12.51
N ASP A 435 -1.09 22.45 -13.63
CA ASP A 435 -2.43 23.08 -13.66
C ASP A 435 -3.51 22.19 -13.02
N ASP A 436 -3.47 20.87 -13.25
CA ASP A 436 -4.38 19.93 -12.58
C ASP A 436 -4.20 19.99 -11.05
N MET A 437 -2.94 20.01 -10.60
CA MET A 437 -2.62 20.06 -9.18
C MET A 437 -3.00 21.41 -8.55
N VAL A 438 -2.78 22.53 -9.26
CA VAL A 438 -3.25 23.86 -8.83
C VAL A 438 -4.76 23.84 -8.65
N THR A 439 -5.51 23.30 -9.61
CA THR A 439 -6.98 23.21 -9.53
C THR A 439 -7.43 22.39 -8.30
N ILE A 440 -6.73 21.29 -7.99
CA ILE A 440 -6.99 20.50 -6.78
C ILE A 440 -6.68 21.30 -5.52
N LEU A 441 -5.52 21.95 -5.46
CA LEU A 441 -5.10 22.71 -4.28
C LEU A 441 -5.98 23.94 -4.03
N GLU A 442 -6.37 24.68 -5.06
CA GLU A 442 -7.32 25.80 -4.94
C GLU A 442 -8.71 25.34 -4.47
N ALA A 443 -9.14 24.15 -4.88
CA ALA A 443 -10.42 23.58 -4.45
C ALA A 443 -10.39 23.09 -2.98
N LEU A 444 -9.24 22.65 -2.48
CA LEU A 444 -9.07 22.13 -1.12
C LEU A 444 -8.69 23.23 -0.13
N ILE A 445 -7.71 24.06 -0.47
CA ILE A 445 -7.17 25.13 0.37
C ILE A 445 -8.00 26.39 0.12
N THR A 446 -9.14 26.49 0.79
CA THR A 446 -10.03 27.65 0.66
C THR A 446 -9.63 28.77 1.62
N ARG A 447 -8.40 29.29 1.48
CA ARG A 447 -7.93 30.43 2.28
C ARG A 447 -7.81 31.66 1.39
N PRO A 448 -8.40 32.81 1.78
CA PRO A 448 -8.35 34.02 0.97
C PRO A 448 -6.93 34.59 0.80
N ASN A 449 -6.01 34.24 1.70
CA ASN A 449 -4.69 34.83 1.79
C ASN A 449 -3.59 33.90 1.27
N THR A 450 -3.94 32.97 0.37
CA THR A 450 -3.02 32.04 -0.27
C THR A 450 -3.23 32.10 -1.77
N ILE A 451 -2.15 32.23 -2.51
CA ILE A 451 -2.13 32.25 -3.97
C ILE A 451 -1.43 30.98 -4.43
N ILE A 452 -2.12 30.19 -5.24
CA ILE A 452 -1.64 28.94 -5.80
C ILE A 452 -1.70 29.07 -7.30
N GLU A 453 -0.56 29.04 -7.98
CA GLU A 453 -0.51 29.28 -9.41
C GLU A 453 0.49 28.36 -10.11
N ALA A 454 0.21 28.01 -11.36
CA ALA A 454 1.15 27.25 -12.17
C ALA A 454 2.26 28.17 -12.70
N ASN A 455 3.50 27.71 -12.62
CA ASN A 455 4.68 28.38 -13.19
C ASN A 455 5.45 27.40 -14.08
N GLY A 456 4.98 27.24 -15.32
CA GLY A 456 5.54 26.26 -16.25
C GLY A 456 5.29 24.83 -15.78
N SER A 457 6.35 24.09 -15.45
CA SER A 457 6.28 22.71 -14.92
C SER A 457 6.32 22.64 -13.39
N SER A 458 6.15 23.77 -12.72
CA SER A 458 6.17 23.88 -11.26
C SER A 458 4.89 24.54 -10.76
N ILE A 459 4.59 24.33 -9.48
CA ILE A 459 3.50 25.00 -8.78
C ILE A 459 4.13 26.01 -7.85
N LEU A 460 3.57 27.22 -7.83
CA LEU A 460 3.95 28.27 -6.90
C LEU A 460 2.85 28.39 -5.86
N VAL A 461 3.17 28.09 -4.61
CA VAL A 461 2.31 28.40 -3.47
C VAL A 461 2.93 29.58 -2.76
N ARG A 462 2.20 30.68 -2.60
CA ARG A 462 2.67 31.86 -1.87
C ARG A 462 1.55 32.48 -1.05
N SER A 463 1.93 33.21 -0.02
CA SER A 463 1.00 34.04 0.74
C SER A 463 0.54 35.26 -0.06
N ASP A 464 -0.56 35.88 0.37
CA ASP A 464 -1.07 37.10 -0.25
C ASP A 464 -0.14 38.30 0.07
N PRO A 465 0.27 39.11 -0.93
CA PRO A 465 1.15 40.25 -0.72
C PRO A 465 0.68 41.29 0.32
N LEU A 466 -0.63 41.39 0.58
CA LEU A 466 -1.16 42.27 1.62
C LEU A 466 -0.96 41.68 3.02
N ASP A 467 -1.06 40.36 3.15
CA ASP A 467 -0.75 39.64 4.39
C ASP A 467 0.75 39.63 4.67
N ASP A 468 1.55 39.51 3.60
CA ASP A 468 3.01 39.61 3.65
C ASP A 468 3.45 40.95 4.19
N ARG A 469 2.77 42.02 3.77
CA ARG A 469 3.00 43.38 4.28
C ARG A 469 2.72 43.48 5.78
N LEU A 470 1.64 42.85 6.28
CA LEU A 470 1.28 42.87 7.70
C LEU A 470 2.26 42.08 8.57
N ASN A 471 2.69 40.91 8.09
CA ASN A 471 3.50 39.99 8.88
C ASN A 471 5.01 40.15 8.65
N GLY A 472 5.42 40.91 7.64
CA GLY A 472 6.84 41.08 7.33
C GLY A 472 7.51 39.75 6.99
N GLY A 473 8.73 39.56 7.51
CA GLY A 473 9.53 38.35 7.37
C GLY A 473 9.06 37.19 8.26
N LYS A 474 8.01 37.36 9.07
CA LYS A 474 7.37 36.28 9.85
C LYS A 474 6.33 35.51 9.06
N THR A 475 6.00 35.97 7.86
CA THR A 475 5.09 35.25 6.99
C THR A 475 5.68 33.86 6.73
N ASP A 476 4.91 32.82 7.02
CA ASP A 476 5.31 31.43 6.76
C ASP A 476 4.15 30.66 6.10
N ILE A 477 4.45 29.76 5.19
CA ILE A 477 3.46 28.84 4.61
C ILE A 477 4.09 27.45 4.52
N GLY A 478 3.29 26.40 4.61
CA GLY A 478 3.83 25.06 4.48
C GLY A 478 2.82 23.94 4.53
N PHE A 479 3.29 22.77 4.12
CA PHE A 479 2.57 21.50 4.14
C PHE A 479 3.19 20.59 5.20
N THR A 480 2.41 20.10 6.15
CA THR A 480 2.85 19.20 7.23
C THR A 480 1.94 17.99 7.35
N ASN A 481 2.23 17.07 8.28
CA ASN A 481 1.45 15.86 8.60
C ASN A 481 1.05 15.06 7.36
N MET A 482 2.01 14.81 6.46
CA MET A 482 1.71 14.16 5.20
C MET A 482 1.76 12.65 5.34
N SER A 483 0.63 12.00 5.05
CA SER A 483 0.52 10.55 5.20
C SER A 483 -0.29 9.94 4.07
N VAL A 484 0.08 8.71 3.69
CA VAL A 484 -0.67 7.93 2.70
C VAL A 484 -1.06 6.62 3.36
N ASN A 485 -2.35 6.30 3.34
CA ASN A 485 -2.92 5.18 4.10
C ASN A 485 -2.36 3.79 3.73
N VAL A 486 -1.81 3.62 2.52
CA VAL A 486 -1.25 2.35 2.06
C VAL A 486 0.24 2.20 2.38
N GLU A 487 0.93 3.27 2.76
CA GLU A 487 2.35 3.24 3.13
C GLU A 487 2.57 2.56 4.49
N PRO A 488 3.68 1.82 4.69
CA PRO A 488 4.82 1.66 3.78
C PRO A 488 4.57 0.64 2.66
N ILE A 489 5.02 0.97 1.45
CA ILE A 489 4.99 0.13 0.24
C ILE A 489 6.39 0.09 -0.41
N PRO A 490 6.75 -0.99 -1.13
CA PRO A 490 8.01 -1.03 -1.85
C PRO A 490 7.87 -0.24 -3.15
N GLU A 491 8.61 0.86 -3.31
CA GLU A 491 8.60 1.65 -4.55
C GLU A 491 9.43 1.01 -5.68
N MET A 492 10.29 0.05 -5.31
CA MET A 492 11.20 -0.67 -6.21
C MET A 492 11.03 -2.16 -6.03
N GLY A 493 11.23 -2.92 -7.11
CA GLY A 493 11.16 -4.38 -7.10
C GLY A 493 12.45 -5.04 -6.61
N VAL A 494 12.36 -6.34 -6.34
CA VAL A 494 13.51 -7.17 -5.92
C VAL A 494 14.63 -7.20 -6.97
N LEU A 495 14.28 -7.02 -8.25
CA LEU A 495 15.22 -6.97 -9.36
C LEU A 495 15.88 -5.59 -9.55
N ASP A 496 15.34 -4.55 -8.92
CA ASP A 496 15.82 -3.17 -9.06
C ASP A 496 16.88 -2.81 -8.00
N ILE A 497 17.17 -3.73 -7.09
CA ILE A 497 18.16 -3.54 -6.02
C ILE A 497 19.56 -3.50 -6.63
N ASP A 498 20.20 -2.32 -6.56
CA ASP A 498 21.56 -2.09 -7.04
C ASP A 498 22.37 -1.28 -6.00
N ILE A 499 23.11 -1.99 -5.14
CA ILE A 499 23.98 -1.40 -4.11
C ILE A 499 25.34 -0.93 -4.67
N GLU A 500 25.68 -1.28 -5.91
CA GLU A 500 26.91 -0.84 -6.56
C GLU A 500 26.72 0.57 -7.13
N LYS A 501 25.61 0.79 -7.84
CA LYS A 501 25.26 2.09 -8.40
C LYS A 501 24.89 3.11 -7.32
N TYR A 502 24.21 2.67 -6.26
CA TYR A 502 23.77 3.54 -5.18
C TYR A 502 24.20 3.01 -3.81
N PRO A 503 25.48 3.19 -3.42
CA PRO A 503 26.02 2.59 -2.19
C PRO A 503 25.46 3.18 -0.89
N GLY A 504 24.80 4.35 -0.93
CA GLY A 504 24.10 4.97 0.21
C GLY A 504 22.65 4.50 0.38
N ALA A 505 22.14 3.69 -0.55
CA ALA A 505 20.75 3.22 -0.64
C ALA A 505 20.42 1.98 0.22
N VAL A 506 21.40 1.44 0.94
CA VAL A 506 21.28 0.11 1.53
C VAL A 506 20.10 0.01 2.50
N ASN A 507 19.86 1.05 3.30
CA ASN A 507 18.75 1.06 4.26
C ASN A 507 17.37 1.04 3.60
N SER A 508 17.25 1.61 2.40
CA SER A 508 16.01 1.69 1.62
C SER A 508 15.74 0.37 0.92
N TYR A 509 16.78 -0.26 0.36
CA TYR A 509 16.66 -1.63 -0.15
C TYR A 509 16.28 -2.59 0.98
N LEU A 510 16.86 -2.42 2.18
CA LEU A 510 16.47 -3.19 3.36
C LEU A 510 15.00 -3.02 3.70
N ASN A 511 14.50 -1.77 3.77
CA ASN A 511 13.09 -1.53 4.05
C ASN A 511 12.19 -2.14 2.94
N SER A 512 12.57 -1.97 1.68
CA SER A 512 11.82 -2.53 0.54
C SER A 512 11.71 -4.06 0.64
N VAL A 513 12.82 -4.75 0.92
CA VAL A 513 12.83 -6.21 1.13
C VAL A 513 12.02 -6.61 2.37
N ASP A 514 12.06 -5.84 3.46
CA ASP A 514 11.26 -6.10 4.66
C ASP A 514 9.75 -5.95 4.40
N ILE A 515 9.34 -4.95 3.63
CA ILE A 515 7.94 -4.77 3.20
C ILE A 515 7.51 -5.91 2.29
N MET A 516 8.34 -6.30 1.31
CA MET A 516 8.08 -7.46 0.43
C MET A 516 7.92 -8.73 1.25
N LEU A 517 8.79 -8.97 2.24
CA LEU A 517 8.72 -10.12 3.13
C LEU A 517 7.40 -10.16 3.91
N ALA A 518 6.94 -9.01 4.43
CA ALA A 518 5.67 -8.89 5.12
C ALA A 518 4.46 -9.17 4.18
N ARG A 519 4.53 -8.70 2.94
CA ARG A 519 3.50 -8.97 1.91
C ARG A 519 3.46 -10.43 1.49
N VAL A 520 4.61 -11.05 1.23
CA VAL A 520 4.71 -12.50 0.95
C VAL A 520 4.15 -13.29 2.13
N THR A 521 4.50 -12.94 3.37
CA THR A 521 3.98 -13.59 4.57
C THR A 521 2.45 -13.49 4.66
N SER A 522 1.89 -12.33 4.34
CA SER A 522 0.44 -12.10 4.30
C SER A 522 -0.23 -12.96 3.21
N GLY A 523 0.40 -13.09 2.04
CA GLY A 523 -0.03 -13.98 0.97
C GLY A 523 0.00 -15.46 1.33
N THR A 524 1.07 -15.92 2.00
CA THR A 524 1.18 -17.29 2.54
C THR A 524 0.07 -17.57 3.56
N ALA A 525 -0.26 -16.59 4.42
CA ALA A 525 -1.38 -16.71 5.36
C ALA A 525 -2.74 -16.81 4.63
N ALA A 526 -2.94 -16.04 3.56
CA ALA A 526 -4.14 -16.11 2.73
C ALA A 526 -4.29 -17.47 2.03
N LEU A 527 -3.19 -18.02 1.49
CA LEU A 527 -3.16 -19.37 0.93
C LEU A 527 -3.42 -20.44 1.99
N GLY A 528 -2.86 -20.31 3.19
CA GLY A 528 -3.11 -21.23 4.30
C GLY A 528 -4.58 -21.22 4.75
N ALA A 529 -5.23 -20.04 4.78
CA ALA A 529 -6.65 -19.93 5.06
C ALA A 529 -7.51 -20.56 3.94
N LEU A 530 -7.11 -20.37 2.68
CA LEU A 530 -7.76 -21.00 1.53
C LEU A 530 -7.63 -22.53 1.58
N LYS A 531 -6.44 -23.06 1.87
CA LYS A 531 -6.19 -24.50 2.02
C LYS A 531 -7.14 -25.12 3.06
N LYS A 532 -7.21 -24.53 4.25
CA LYS A 532 -8.14 -24.98 5.31
C LYS A 532 -9.60 -24.97 4.83
N ARG A 533 -10.01 -23.95 4.08
CA ARG A 533 -11.37 -23.88 3.52
C ARG A 533 -11.62 -25.00 2.50
N ILE A 534 -10.66 -25.27 1.62
CA ILE A 534 -10.73 -26.37 0.64
C ILE A 534 -10.82 -27.72 1.36
N ASP A 535 -9.99 -27.96 2.37
CA ASP A 535 -10.00 -29.21 3.16
C ASP A 535 -11.36 -29.43 3.84
N LEU A 536 -11.95 -28.37 4.42
CA LEU A 536 -13.29 -28.43 5.00
C LEU A 536 -14.36 -28.73 3.95
N GLN A 537 -14.30 -28.10 2.79
CA GLN A 537 -15.22 -28.34 1.67
C GLN A 537 -15.07 -29.77 1.12
N ALA A 538 -13.84 -30.27 1.02
CA ALA A 538 -13.52 -31.62 0.59
C ALA A 538 -14.11 -32.67 1.54
N SER A 539 -13.91 -32.51 2.85
CA SER A 539 -14.46 -33.40 3.87
C SER A 539 -16.00 -33.38 3.90
N HIS A 540 -16.61 -32.19 3.74
CA HIS A 540 -18.06 -32.07 3.63
C HIS A 540 -18.60 -32.79 2.38
N THR A 541 -17.93 -32.62 1.25
CA THR A 541 -18.27 -33.27 -0.02
C THR A 541 -18.16 -34.79 0.07
N GLU A 542 -17.13 -35.30 0.74
CA GLU A 542 -16.97 -36.74 1.02
C GLU A 542 -18.12 -37.29 1.87
N THR A 543 -18.46 -36.60 2.96
CA THR A 543 -19.61 -36.96 3.81
C THR A 543 -20.92 -36.97 3.02
N MET A 544 -21.10 -36.03 2.08
CA MET A 544 -22.27 -35.98 1.20
C MET A 544 -22.30 -37.16 0.22
N ILE A 545 -21.16 -37.54 -0.36
CA ILE A 545 -21.04 -38.73 -1.23
C ILE A 545 -21.45 -39.99 -0.45
N ASP A 546 -21.00 -40.14 0.79
CA ASP A 546 -21.32 -41.29 1.64
C ASP A 546 -22.81 -41.32 2.01
N ALA A 547 -23.37 -40.17 2.40
CA ALA A 547 -24.79 -40.05 2.72
C ALA A 547 -25.68 -40.36 1.52
N ILE A 548 -25.34 -39.86 0.32
CA ILE A 548 -26.05 -40.19 -0.92
C ILE A 548 -25.90 -41.67 -1.25
N SER A 549 -24.70 -42.24 -1.10
CA SER A 549 -24.44 -43.66 -1.37
C SER A 549 -25.26 -44.57 -0.47
N SER A 550 -25.28 -44.30 0.85
CA SER A 550 -26.12 -45.03 1.80
C SER A 550 -27.61 -44.82 1.53
N GLY A 551 -28.01 -43.59 1.18
CA GLY A 551 -29.38 -43.25 0.82
C GLY A 551 -29.88 -44.03 -0.40
N VAL A 552 -29.09 -44.06 -1.48
CA VAL A 552 -29.35 -44.90 -2.67
C VAL A 552 -29.48 -46.36 -2.25
N GLY A 553 -28.51 -46.88 -1.49
CA GLY A 553 -28.51 -48.28 -1.09
C GLY A 553 -29.76 -48.68 -0.30
N ARG A 554 -30.22 -47.84 0.64
CA ARG A 554 -31.49 -48.09 1.38
C ARG A 554 -32.72 -48.14 0.47
N LEU A 555 -32.72 -47.41 -0.64
CA LEU A 555 -33.85 -47.37 -1.57
C LEU A 555 -33.88 -48.62 -2.45
N VAL A 556 -32.72 -49.06 -2.95
CA VAL A 556 -32.66 -50.01 -4.07
C VAL A 556 -31.87 -51.27 -3.81
N ASP A 557 -31.04 -51.35 -2.77
CA ASP A 557 -30.26 -52.56 -2.47
C ASP A 557 -31.18 -53.64 -1.87
N ALA A 558 -30.86 -54.89 -2.18
CA ALA A 558 -31.52 -56.05 -1.61
C ALA A 558 -30.85 -56.47 -0.30
N ASP A 559 -31.64 -57.02 0.63
CA ASP A 559 -31.08 -57.76 1.76
C ASP A 559 -30.63 -59.13 1.25
N MET A 560 -29.32 -59.27 1.05
CA MET A 560 -28.74 -60.47 0.47
C MET A 560 -28.94 -61.71 1.33
N GLU A 561 -29.08 -61.57 2.65
CA GLU A 561 -29.32 -62.71 3.55
C GLU A 561 -30.75 -63.22 3.41
N GLU A 562 -31.72 -62.30 3.37
CA GLU A 562 -33.13 -62.63 3.14
C GLU A 562 -33.35 -63.21 1.74
N GLU A 563 -32.85 -62.54 0.71
CA GLU A 563 -33.06 -62.95 -0.69
C GLU A 563 -32.31 -64.24 -1.02
N SER A 564 -31.12 -64.50 -0.44
CA SER A 564 -30.42 -65.79 -0.60
C SER A 564 -31.17 -66.93 0.10
N THR A 565 -31.73 -66.69 1.28
CA THR A 565 -32.55 -67.68 1.99
C THR A 565 -33.82 -68.00 1.21
N ARG A 566 -34.46 -66.96 0.66
CA ARG A 566 -35.64 -67.07 -0.20
C ARG A 566 -35.32 -67.82 -1.49
N LEU A 567 -34.18 -67.55 -2.11
CA LEU A 567 -33.71 -68.26 -3.29
C LEU A 567 -33.57 -69.76 -3.01
N GLY A 568 -32.91 -70.12 -1.91
CA GLY A 568 -32.77 -71.52 -1.48
C GLY A 568 -34.12 -72.21 -1.21
N ALA A 569 -35.06 -71.49 -0.58
CA ALA A 569 -36.41 -71.99 -0.36
C ALA A 569 -37.17 -72.22 -1.68
N LEU A 570 -37.09 -71.28 -2.62
CA LEU A 570 -37.73 -71.40 -3.95
C LEU A 570 -37.13 -72.53 -4.78
N GLN A 571 -35.81 -72.71 -4.74
CA GLN A 571 -35.13 -73.84 -5.39
C GLN A 571 -35.62 -75.18 -4.81
N THR A 572 -35.77 -75.26 -3.49
CA THR A 572 -36.32 -76.44 -2.81
C THR A 572 -37.78 -76.69 -3.19
N GLN A 573 -38.61 -75.64 -3.22
CA GLN A 573 -40.01 -75.72 -3.64
C GLN A 573 -40.16 -76.13 -5.10
N GLN A 574 -39.30 -75.66 -5.99
CA GLN A 574 -39.27 -76.06 -7.40
C GLN A 574 -38.96 -77.57 -7.53
N GLN A 575 -37.98 -78.08 -6.80
CA GLN A 575 -37.66 -79.51 -6.78
C GLN A 575 -38.85 -80.35 -6.29
N LEU A 576 -39.53 -79.93 -5.22
CA LEU A 576 -40.74 -80.58 -4.70
C LEU A 576 -41.92 -80.48 -5.67
N ALA A 577 -42.08 -79.36 -6.38
CA ALA A 577 -43.12 -79.18 -7.38
C ALA A 577 -42.88 -80.04 -8.63
N LEU A 578 -41.63 -80.18 -9.08
CA LEU A 578 -41.24 -81.12 -10.14
C LEU A 578 -41.52 -82.57 -9.73
N GLN A 579 -41.23 -82.92 -8.48
CA GLN A 579 -41.52 -84.24 -7.91
C GLN A 579 -43.03 -84.48 -7.78
N SER A 580 -43.80 -83.48 -7.33
CA SER A 580 -45.27 -83.55 -7.27
C SER A 580 -45.88 -83.67 -8.66
N LEU A 581 -45.40 -82.91 -9.64
CA LEU A 581 -45.84 -83.00 -11.04
C LEU A 581 -45.54 -84.37 -11.65
N SER A 582 -44.40 -84.99 -11.33
CA SER A 582 -44.09 -86.36 -11.79
C SER A 582 -44.97 -87.43 -11.14
N ILE A 583 -45.34 -87.25 -9.86
CA ILE A 583 -46.31 -88.11 -9.15
C ILE A 583 -47.72 -87.95 -9.74
N VAL A 584 -48.16 -86.72 -9.97
CA VAL A 584 -49.51 -86.42 -10.51
C VAL A 584 -49.64 -86.84 -11.98
N ASN A 585 -48.54 -86.82 -12.75
CA ASN A 585 -48.50 -87.35 -14.12
C ASN A 585 -48.44 -88.89 -14.18
N SER A 586 -47.99 -89.58 -13.14
CA SER A 586 -47.96 -91.06 -13.07
C SER A 586 -49.25 -91.67 -12.49
N ALA A 587 -50.07 -90.90 -11.76
CA ALA A 587 -51.34 -91.35 -11.20
C ALA A 587 -52.38 -91.87 -12.24
N PRO A 588 -52.54 -91.27 -13.44
CA PRO A 588 -53.41 -91.81 -14.49
C PRO A 588 -52.91 -93.15 -15.06
N GLN A 589 -51.59 -93.38 -15.07
CA GLN A 589 -50.98 -94.62 -15.57
C GLN A 589 -51.21 -95.79 -14.60
N ALA A 590 -51.17 -95.53 -13.28
CA ALA A 590 -51.52 -96.51 -12.25
C ALA A 590 -53.01 -96.89 -12.26
N LEU A 591 -53.90 -95.98 -12.65
CA LEU A 591 -55.32 -96.26 -12.85
C LEU A 591 -55.60 -97.07 -14.14
N LEU A 592 -54.84 -96.81 -15.22
CA LEU A 592 -54.92 -97.61 -16.46
C LEU A 592 -54.48 -99.06 -16.25
N SER A 593 -53.52 -99.35 -15.36
CA SER A 593 -53.14 -100.72 -14.97
C SER A 593 -54.16 -101.45 -14.10
N LEU A 594 -55.22 -100.78 -13.63
CA LEU A 594 -56.28 -101.37 -12.81
C LEU A 594 -57.54 -101.71 -13.61
N PHE A 595 -57.62 -101.23 -14.87
CA PHE A 595 -58.75 -101.43 -15.79
C PHE A 595 -58.35 -102.05 -17.15
N GLY A 596 -57.08 -102.42 -17.33
CA GLY A 596 -56.60 -103.34 -18.37
C GLY A 596 -56.13 -104.62 -17.71
#